data_AF-A0A2V9YSM4-F1
#
_entry.id   AF-A0A2V9YSM4-F1
#
_cell.length_a   1.000
_cell.length_b   1.000
_cell.length_c   1.000
_cell.angle_alpha   90.00
_cell.angle_beta   90.00
_cell.angle_gamma   90.00
#
_symmetry.space_group_name_H-M   'P 1'
#
loop_
_entity.id
_entity.type
_entity.pdbx_description
1 polymer ?
#
loop_
_entity_poly.entity_id
_entity_poly.type
_entity_poly.pdbx_seq_one_letter_code
_entity_poly.pdbx_strand_id
1 'polypeptide(L)' 'MNLLIFGATGGTGRALVEQALQQGHTVTAFARNPSNVRTTHPNLRVVKGDIANYESV' A
#
# COMPACT_ATOMS: atom_id res chain seq x y z
N MET A 1 -9.16 -5.53 -9.63
CA MET A 1 -8.75 -6.59 -8.68
C MET A 1 -8.60 -5.99 -7.28
N ASN A 2 -8.52 -6.81 -6.23
CA ASN A 2 -8.21 -6.36 -4.87
C ASN A 2 -6.77 -6.80 -4.52
N LEU A 3 -5.87 -5.84 -4.33
CA LEU A 3 -4.43 -6.06 -4.24
C LEU A 3 -3.89 -5.63 -2.88
N LEU A 4 -3.12 -6.50 -2.23
CA LEU A 4 -2.33 -6.15 -1.05
C LEU A 4 -0.88 -5.93 -1.48
N ILE A 5 -0.33 -4.74 -1.21
CA ILE A 5 1.04 -4.38 -1.56
C ILE A 5 1.85 -4.13 -0.30
N PHE A 6 2.81 -5.02 -0.06
CA PHE A 6 3.85 -4.85 0.94
C PHE A 6 4.95 -3.92 0.44
N GLY A 7 5.58 -3.16 1.34
CA GLY A 7 6.61 -2.21 0.95
C GLY A 7 6.09 -1.06 0.09
N ALA A 8 4.80 -0.72 0.22
CA ALA A 8 4.11 0.30 -0.58
C ALA A 8 4.74 1.70 -0.52
N THR A 9 5.63 1.97 0.44
CA THR A 9 6.35 3.23 0.59
C THR A 9 7.72 3.25 -0.10
N GLY A 10 8.24 2.11 -0.58
CA GLY A 10 9.49 2.02 -1.35
C GLY A 10 9.32 2.49 -2.80
N GLY A 11 10.42 2.69 -3.54
CA GLY A 11 10.38 3.19 -4.92
C GLY A 11 9.49 2.35 -5.84
N THR A 12 9.71 1.03 -5.87
CA THR A 12 8.91 0.09 -6.65
C THR A 12 7.47 -0.02 -6.13
N GLY A 13 7.29 -0.11 -4.81
CA GLY A 13 5.97 -0.24 -4.19
C GLY A 13 5.06 0.96 -4.50
N ARG A 14 5.61 2.18 -4.47
CA ARG A 14 4.88 3.41 -4.83
C ARG A 14 4.44 3.38 -6.30
N ALA A 15 5.36 3.08 -7.22
CA ALA A 15 5.04 3.01 -8.64
C ALA A 15 3.96 1.94 -8.92
N LEU A 16 4.02 0.80 -8.24
CA LEU A 16 3.02 -0.26 -8.38
C LEU A 16 1.65 0.15 -7.83
N VAL A 17 1.60 0.80 -6.67
CA VAL A 17 0.35 1.34 -6.08
C VAL A 17 -0.29 2.32 -7.05
N GLU A 18 0.47 3.28 -7.58
CA GLU A 18 -0.03 4.28 -8.52
C GLU A 18 -0.60 3.65 -9.79
N GLN A 19 0.13 2.72 -10.41
CA GLN A 19 -0.31 2.03 -11.62
C GLN A 19 -1.57 1.19 -11.36
N ALA A 20 -1.62 0.45 -10.24
CA ALA A 20 -2.78 -0.35 -9.88
C ALA A 20 -4.03 0.50 -9.67
N LEU A 21 -3.89 1.64 -8.99
CA LEU A 21 -5.00 2.57 -8.78
C LEU A 21 -5.48 3.19 -10.11
N GLN A 22 -4.55 3.58 -10.99
CA GLN A 22 -4.87 4.08 -12.34
C GLN A 22 -5.62 3.05 -13.20
N GLN A 23 -5.33 1.77 -13.02
CA GLN A 23 -6.04 0.66 -13.67
C GLN A 23 -7.40 0.33 -13.00
N GLY A 24 -7.84 1.15 -12.04
CA GLY A 24 -9.12 1.00 -11.35
C GLY A 24 -9.13 -0.13 -10.32
N HIS A 25 -7.98 -0.64 -9.88
CA HIS A 25 -7.91 -1.67 -8.84
C HIS A 25 -8.11 -1.07 -7.44
N THR A 26 -8.61 -1.90 -6.52
CA THR A 26 -8.59 -1.62 -5.09
C THR A 26 -7.26 -2.07 -4.52
N VAL A 27 -6.60 -1.19 -3.79
CA VAL A 27 -5.26 -1.43 -3.25
C VAL A 27 -5.28 -1.24 -1.74
N THR A 28 -4.79 -2.25 -1.01
CA THR A 28 -4.36 -2.11 0.38
C THR A 28 -2.84 -1.94 0.40
N ALA A 29 -2.36 -0.75 0.74
CA ALA A 29 -0.95 -0.46 0.95
C ALA A 29 -0.57 -0.80 2.40
N PHE A 30 0.25 -1.81 2.60
CA PHE A 30 0.75 -2.20 3.92
C PHE A 30 2.13 -1.58 4.15
N ALA A 31 2.25 -0.77 5.20
CA ALA A 31 3.46 -0.02 5.50
C ALA A 31 3.73 0.10 7.00
N ARG A 32 5.02 0.04 7.37
CA ARG A 32 5.47 0.28 8.76
C ARG A 32 5.12 1.68 9.24
N ASN A 33 5.22 2.66 8.34
CA ASN A 33 4.84 4.05 8.60
C ASN A 33 3.87 4.57 7.52
N PRO A 34 2.55 4.48 7.75
CA PRO A 34 1.51 4.92 6.82
C PRO A 34 1.64 6.38 6.35
N SER A 35 2.18 7.29 7.18
CA SER A 35 2.32 8.70 6.81
C SER A 35 3.31 8.94 5.66
N ASN A 36 4.12 7.92 5.31
CA ASN A 36 4.99 7.95 4.15
C ASN A 36 4.28 7.64 2.83
N VAL A 37 3.01 7.23 2.87
CA VAL A 37 2.12 7.11 1.70
C VAL A 37 1.50 8.49 1.47
N ARG A 38 1.90 9.16 0.39
CA ARG A 38 1.42 10.51 0.05
C ARG A 38 0.27 10.50 -0.98
N THR A 39 -0.02 9.34 -1.53
CA THR A 39 -1.09 9.15 -2.52
C THR A 39 -2.44 9.07 -1.82
N THR A 40 -3.43 9.78 -2.36
CA THR A 40 -4.82 9.71 -1.92
C THR A 40 -5.67 9.25 -3.09
N HIS A 41 -6.48 8.21 -2.91
CA HIS A 41 -7.36 7.68 -3.94
C HIS A 41 -8.55 6.96 -3.29
N PRO A 42 -9.77 7.03 -3.84
CA PRO A 42 -10.94 6.35 -3.27
C PRO A 42 -10.76 4.82 -3.14
N ASN A 43 -9.98 4.23 -4.05
CA ASN A 43 -9.69 2.79 -4.04
C ASN A 43 -8.43 2.42 -3.24
N LEU A 44 -7.82 3.35 -2.51
CA LEU A 44 -6.62 3.10 -1.71
C LEU A 44 -6.98 3.01 -0.22
N ARG A 45 -6.64 1.90 0.40
CA ARG A 45 -6.63 1.70 1.85
C ARG A 45 -5.19 1.60 2.32
N VAL A 46 -4.83 2.31 3.39
CA VAL A 46 -3.49 2.21 3.99
C VAL A 46 -3.60 1.51 5.33
N VAL A 47 -2.80 0.46 5.52
CA VAL A 47 -2.77 -0.34 6.76
C VAL A 47 -1.37 -0.24 7.34
N LYS A 48 -1.30 0.01 8.65
CA LYS A 48 -0.05 -0.03 9.40
C LYS A 48 0.29 -1.47 9.76
N GLY A 49 1.54 -1.86 9.53
CA GLY A 49 2.09 -3.08 10.12
C GLY A 49 3.53 -3.33 9.71
N ASP A 50 4.15 -4.33 10.34
CA ASP A 50 5.52 -4.75 10.09
C ASP A 50 5.56 -6.25 9.77
N ILE A 51 6.07 -6.61 8.60
CA ILE A 51 6.14 -8.00 8.14
C ILE A 51 7.07 -8.84 9.03
N ALA A 52 8.03 -8.21 9.71
CA ALA A 52 8.92 -8.87 10.64
C ALA A 52 8.27 -9.12 12.02
N ASN A 53 7.10 -8.53 12.30
CA ASN A 53 6.35 -8.72 13.55
C ASN A 53 5.00 -9.37 13.26
N TYR A 54 4.90 -10.67 13.56
CA TYR A 54 3.72 -11.50 13.29
C TYR A 54 2.41 -10.93 13.87
N GLU A 55 2.44 -10.31 15.05
CA GLU A 55 1.23 -9.74 15.67
C GLU A 55 0.68 -8.52 14.91
N SER A 56 1.46 -7.96 13.98
CA SER A 56 1.12 -6.75 13.23
C SER A 56 0.79 -6.99 11.76
N VAL A 57 0.68 -8.26 11.32
CA VAL A 57 0.41 -8.67 9.93
C VAL A 57 -1.05 -9.08 9.75
#